data_AF-A0ABD6BX39-F1
#
_entry.id   AF-A0ABD6BX39-F1
#
_cell.length_a   1.000
_cell.length_b   1.000
_cell.length_c   1.000
_cell.angle_alpha   90.00
_cell.angle_beta   90.00
_cell.angle_gamma   90.00
#
_symmetry.space_group_name_H-M   'P 1'
#
loop_
_entity.id
_entity.type
_entity.pdbx_description
1 polymer ?
#
loop_
_entity_poly.entity_id
_entity_poly.type
_entity_poly.pdbx_seq_one_letter_code
_entity_poly.pdbx_strand_id
1 'polypeptide(L)'
;MFGPGIQRHRAIRIDRQSVTGAIGDSITVVPLVVALALLTDVSLPHVLVAFGVFQVVWGVRYGLPVSVEPMKALAALAIAGALTYAELALAGLVLGVLLLAIGLTGTLARVERWIGEPVIRGVQFAVGLILLQTGVDLALGDPTFALVGVAIAVAAALAGHRKSSALAVAVAGVVVAIAVAGVPAPQVPGAPPLPAFGTAVTRSTLDGVFAQLAMTIGNAALATSLLFADLFDAEVTADELSTSMGVTNLLAVPMGGIPMCHGCDGVAGKHAFGARTGGANVVLGVGYLGAALFATPALLAAFPVAMLGALLAIVAVSLARSVTDSGNLAISVGIGVLALATNLGVAFLIGVVAHLAWERMT
;
A
#
# COMPACT_ATOMS: atom_id res chain seq x y z
N MET A 1 19.41 -16.70 12.10
CA MET A 1 19.29 -17.52 13.32
C MET A 1 18.11 -16.96 14.10
N PHE A 2 16.93 -17.55 13.94
CA PHE A 2 15.69 -17.06 14.56
C PHE A 2 15.65 -17.54 16.03
N GLY A 3 15.50 -16.61 16.98
CA GLY A 3 15.47 -16.91 18.41
C GLY A 3 14.20 -17.67 18.83
N PRO A 4 14.23 -18.43 19.94
CA PRO A 4 13.09 -19.22 20.39
C PRO A 4 12.12 -18.36 21.20
N GLY A 5 11.28 -17.59 20.50
CA GLY A 5 10.02 -17.08 21.04
C GLY A 5 8.94 -18.13 20.83
N ILE A 6 8.12 -18.40 21.86
CA ILE A 6 7.08 -19.44 21.86
C ILE A 6 6.03 -19.13 20.78
N GLN A 7 6.29 -19.51 19.53
CA GLN A 7 5.28 -19.52 18.49
C GLN A 7 4.34 -20.70 18.77
N ARG A 8 3.23 -20.43 19.45
CA ARG A 8 2.05 -21.28 19.27
C ARG A 8 1.72 -21.21 17.79
N HIS A 9 2.03 -22.26 17.03
CA HIS A 9 1.59 -22.40 15.64
C HIS A 9 0.06 -22.21 15.62
N ARG A 10 -0.39 -21.02 15.23
CA ARG A 10 -1.83 -20.74 15.10
C ARG A 10 -2.31 -21.52 13.89
N ALA A 11 -3.22 -22.46 14.12
CA ALA A 11 -3.82 -23.22 13.05
C ALA A 11 -4.50 -22.27 12.05
N ILE A 12 -4.13 -22.39 10.79
CA ILE A 12 -4.78 -21.69 9.69
C ILE A 12 -6.19 -22.25 9.57
N ARG A 13 -7.20 -21.41 9.68
CA ARG A 13 -8.61 -21.79 9.51
C ARG A 13 -9.17 -21.08 8.31
N ILE A 14 -9.87 -21.80 7.45
CA ILE A 14 -10.64 -21.23 6.33
C ILE A 14 -12.11 -21.36 6.70
N ASP A 15 -12.72 -20.21 6.99
CA ASP A 15 -14.11 -20.08 7.40
C ASP A 15 -14.72 -18.80 6.80
N ARG A 16 -15.99 -18.52 7.11
CA ARG A 16 -16.67 -17.30 6.64
C ARG A 16 -15.91 -16.03 7.03
N GLN A 17 -15.30 -16.01 8.22
CA GLN A 17 -14.54 -14.87 8.72
C GLN A 17 -13.25 -14.64 7.93
N SER A 18 -12.68 -15.71 7.37
CA SER A 18 -11.52 -15.64 6.49
C SER A 18 -11.88 -14.99 5.15
N VAL A 19 -13.06 -15.30 4.60
CA VAL A 19 -13.57 -14.71 3.36
C VAL A 19 -13.91 -13.24 3.55
N THR A 20 -14.66 -12.90 4.59
CA THR A 20 -14.98 -11.48 4.87
C THR A 20 -13.72 -10.72 5.24
N GLY A 21 -12.83 -11.33 6.02
CA GLY A 21 -11.53 -10.79 6.42
C GLY A 21 -10.65 -10.42 5.23
N ALA A 22 -10.62 -11.25 4.18
CA ALA A 22 -9.88 -10.96 2.94
C ALA A 22 -10.29 -9.61 2.32
N ILE A 23 -11.58 -9.25 2.39
CA ILE A 23 -12.10 -7.96 1.88
C ILE A 23 -11.46 -6.77 2.61
N GLY A 24 -11.18 -6.92 3.92
CA GLY A 24 -10.67 -5.85 4.77
C GLY A 24 -9.38 -5.20 4.27
N ASP A 25 -8.47 -6.01 3.72
CA ASP A 25 -7.18 -5.56 3.15
C ASP A 25 -7.34 -5.06 1.71
N SER A 26 -8.22 -5.70 0.93
CA SER A 26 -8.48 -5.32 -0.46
C SER A 26 -9.02 -3.90 -0.64
N ILE A 27 -9.65 -3.33 0.40
CA ILE A 27 -10.22 -1.98 0.39
C ILE A 27 -9.20 -0.92 -0.02
N THR A 28 -7.95 -1.04 0.41
CA THR A 28 -6.87 -0.09 0.10
C THR A 28 -5.95 -0.62 -1.00
N VAL A 29 -5.71 -1.94 -1.02
CA VAL A 29 -4.81 -2.57 -1.99
C VAL A 29 -5.34 -2.48 -3.41
N VAL A 30 -6.60 -2.86 -3.65
CA VAL A 30 -7.17 -2.92 -5.01
C VAL A 30 -7.18 -1.54 -5.68
N PRO A 31 -7.66 -0.46 -5.04
CA PRO A 31 -7.60 0.87 -5.62
C PRO A 31 -6.20 1.30 -6.08
N LEU A 32 -5.17 1.11 -5.25
CA LEU A 32 -3.80 1.52 -5.57
C LEU A 32 -3.19 0.65 -6.68
N VAL A 33 -3.42 -0.65 -6.64
CA VAL A 33 -2.90 -1.58 -7.67
C VAL A 33 -3.55 -1.31 -9.03
N VAL A 34 -4.86 -1.07 -9.06
CA VAL A 34 -5.58 -0.73 -10.30
C VAL A 34 -5.13 0.63 -10.83
N ALA A 35 -4.98 1.64 -9.97
CA ALA A 35 -4.49 2.95 -10.38
C ALA A 35 -3.05 2.88 -10.95
N LEU A 36 -2.15 2.14 -10.30
CA LEU A 36 -0.80 1.92 -10.82
C LEU A 36 -0.82 1.28 -12.20
N ALA A 37 -1.60 0.22 -12.39
CA ALA A 37 -1.64 -0.49 -13.65
C ALA A 37 -2.29 0.30 -14.80
N LEU A 38 -3.14 1.28 -14.50
CA LEU A 38 -3.79 2.13 -15.50
C LEU A 38 -2.98 3.38 -15.86
N LEU A 39 -2.15 3.87 -14.93
CA LEU A 39 -1.46 5.14 -15.06
C LEU A 39 0.06 4.99 -15.27
N THR A 40 0.57 3.76 -15.21
CA THR A 40 2.00 3.45 -15.36
C THR A 40 2.19 2.17 -16.16
N ASP A 41 3.45 1.84 -16.51
CA ASP A 41 3.80 0.59 -17.21
C ASP A 41 3.77 -0.67 -16.31
N VAL A 42 3.25 -0.56 -15.09
CA VAL A 42 3.12 -1.68 -14.15
C VAL A 42 2.16 -2.73 -14.71
N SER A 43 2.63 -3.97 -14.77
CA SER A 43 1.81 -5.09 -15.25
C SER A 43 0.87 -5.62 -14.15
N LEU A 44 -0.43 -5.32 -14.24
CA LEU A 44 -1.45 -5.83 -13.31
C LEU A 44 -1.38 -7.36 -13.07
N PRO A 45 -1.30 -8.23 -14.09
CA PRO A 45 -1.30 -9.67 -13.86
C PRO A 45 -0.07 -10.13 -13.05
N HIS A 46 1.12 -9.57 -13.30
CA HIS A 46 2.34 -9.88 -12.52
C HIS A 46 2.24 -9.37 -11.08
N VAL A 47 1.69 -8.17 -10.90
CA VAL A 47 1.43 -7.61 -9.57
C VAL A 47 0.47 -8.51 -8.79
N LEU A 48 -0.65 -8.93 -9.39
CA LEU A 48 -1.61 -9.82 -8.76
C LEU A 48 -1.00 -11.20 -8.42
N VAL A 49 -0.14 -11.75 -9.29
CA VAL A 49 0.60 -12.98 -8.96
C VAL A 49 1.51 -12.77 -7.75
N ALA A 50 2.30 -11.70 -7.73
CA ALA A 50 3.21 -11.41 -6.63
C ALA A 50 2.45 -11.19 -5.31
N PHE A 51 1.38 -10.39 -5.31
CA PHE A 51 0.49 -10.25 -4.15
C PHE A 51 -0.12 -11.59 -3.74
N GLY A 52 -0.56 -12.39 -4.71
CA GLY A 52 -1.12 -13.72 -4.48
C GLY A 52 -0.16 -14.63 -3.72
N VAL A 53 1.08 -14.73 -4.20
CA VAL A 53 2.15 -15.51 -3.59
C VAL A 53 2.47 -14.99 -2.18
N PHE A 54 2.74 -13.70 -2.02
CA PHE A 54 3.18 -13.18 -0.72
C PHE A 54 2.08 -13.09 0.32
N GLN A 55 0.82 -12.91 -0.08
CA GLN A 55 -0.31 -13.08 0.84
C GLN A 55 -0.30 -14.51 1.39
N VAL A 56 -0.24 -15.54 0.54
CA VAL A 56 -0.21 -16.94 1.00
C VAL A 56 1.01 -17.22 1.88
N VAL A 57 2.22 -16.83 1.44
CA VAL A 57 3.47 -17.08 2.16
C VAL A 57 3.43 -16.49 3.56
N TRP A 58 3.09 -15.20 3.69
CA TRP A 58 3.08 -14.54 5.00
C TRP A 58 1.88 -14.93 5.85
N GLY A 59 0.74 -15.21 5.24
CA GLY A 59 -0.42 -15.78 5.93
C GLY A 59 -0.10 -17.11 6.61
N VAL A 60 0.61 -17.99 5.89
CA VAL A 60 1.03 -19.29 6.41
C VAL A 60 2.16 -19.14 7.42
N ARG A 61 3.18 -18.32 7.12
CA ARG A 61 4.38 -18.17 7.97
C ARG A 61 4.09 -17.48 9.31
N TYR A 62 3.21 -16.48 9.34
CA TYR A 62 2.82 -15.84 10.60
C TYR A 62 1.64 -16.55 11.28
N GLY A 63 0.81 -17.29 10.55
CA GLY A 63 -0.44 -17.86 11.07
C GLY A 63 -1.47 -16.79 11.49
N LEU A 64 -1.22 -15.53 11.13
CA LEU A 64 -2.00 -14.34 11.50
C LEU A 64 -2.50 -13.63 10.24
N PRO A 65 -3.59 -12.84 10.34
CA PRO A 65 -4.10 -12.06 9.21
C PRO A 65 -3.20 -10.83 8.94
N VAL A 66 -1.97 -11.07 8.53
CA VAL A 66 -0.99 -10.04 8.21
C VAL A 66 -1.36 -9.32 6.91
N SER A 67 -1.19 -8.01 6.84
CA SER A 67 -1.42 -7.25 5.61
C SER A 67 -0.29 -7.47 4.62
N VAL A 68 -0.59 -7.57 3.32
CA VAL A 68 0.41 -7.41 2.26
C VAL A 68 -0.16 -6.39 1.30
N GLU A 69 0.37 -5.17 1.34
CA GLU A 69 -0.16 -4.00 0.64
C GLU A 69 0.95 -3.26 -0.13
N PRO A 70 0.60 -2.44 -1.14
CA PRO A 70 1.57 -1.58 -1.82
C PRO A 70 2.22 -0.60 -0.84
N MET A 71 3.50 -0.31 -1.06
CA MET A 71 4.18 0.80 -0.39
C MET A 71 3.52 2.14 -0.78
N LYS A 72 2.65 2.67 0.10
CA LYS A 72 1.71 3.76 -0.21
C LYS A 72 2.36 5.03 -0.76
N ALA A 73 3.51 5.46 -0.22
CA ALA A 73 4.19 6.66 -0.70
C ALA A 73 4.78 6.45 -2.10
N LEU A 74 5.44 5.31 -2.34
CA LEU A 74 5.94 4.97 -3.67
C LEU A 74 4.81 4.79 -4.70
N ALA A 75 3.73 4.11 -4.32
CA ALA A 75 2.56 3.93 -5.17
C ALA A 75 1.94 5.28 -5.56
N ALA A 76 1.79 6.19 -4.60
CA ALA A 76 1.24 7.52 -4.86
C ALA A 76 2.14 8.37 -5.76
N LEU A 77 3.46 8.36 -5.52
CA LEU A 77 4.40 9.09 -6.38
C LEU A 77 4.38 8.56 -7.81
N ALA A 78 4.28 7.23 -8.01
CA ALA A 78 4.15 6.65 -9.34
C ALA A 78 2.80 6.97 -9.99
N ILE A 79 1.69 6.88 -9.24
CA ILE A 79 0.33 7.27 -9.71
C ILE A 79 0.29 8.74 -10.13
N ALA A 80 0.97 9.63 -9.40
CA ALA A 80 1.06 11.04 -9.73
C ALA A 80 2.06 11.37 -10.86
N GLY A 81 2.71 10.36 -11.44
CA GLY A 81 3.71 10.53 -12.51
C GLY A 81 5.06 11.07 -12.05
N ALA A 82 5.32 11.13 -10.73
CA ALA A 82 6.60 11.56 -10.17
C ALA A 82 7.66 10.44 -10.18
N LEU A 83 7.24 9.19 -10.30
CA LEU A 83 8.11 8.02 -10.51
C LEU A 83 7.67 7.25 -11.75
N THR A 84 8.65 6.92 -12.59
CA THR A 84 8.50 5.89 -13.62
C THR A 84 8.44 4.49 -12.99
N TYR A 85 8.00 3.48 -13.76
CA TYR A 85 8.01 2.09 -13.29
C TYR A 85 9.44 1.61 -12.92
N ALA A 86 10.46 2.03 -13.66
CA ALA A 86 11.84 1.67 -13.37
C ALA A 86 12.34 2.27 -12.05
N GLU A 87 11.99 3.52 -11.77
CA GLU A 87 12.31 4.18 -10.50
C GLU A 87 11.52 3.58 -9.33
N LEU A 88 10.23 3.27 -9.52
CA LEU A 88 9.40 2.56 -8.54
C LEU A 88 10.02 1.20 -8.17
N ALA A 89 10.38 0.41 -9.17
CA ALA A 89 11.02 -0.90 -8.98
C ALA A 89 12.37 -0.76 -8.27
N LEU A 90 13.21 0.19 -8.69
CA LEU A 90 14.52 0.40 -8.06
C LEU A 90 14.38 0.85 -6.61
N ALA A 91 13.48 1.79 -6.31
CA ALA A 91 13.18 2.24 -4.96
C ALA A 91 12.74 1.06 -4.08
N GLY A 92 11.90 0.17 -4.60
CA GLY A 92 11.51 -1.06 -3.92
C GLY A 92 12.66 -2.00 -3.61
N LEU A 93 13.58 -2.22 -4.55
CA LEU A 93 14.77 -3.05 -4.32
C LEU A 93 15.69 -2.44 -3.28
N VAL A 94 15.95 -1.13 -3.35
CA VAL A 94 16.75 -0.40 -2.36
C VAL A 94 16.12 -0.51 -0.98
N LEU A 95 14.81 -0.26 -0.85
CA LEU A 95 14.10 -0.47 0.40
C LEU A 95 14.13 -1.92 0.86
N GLY A 96 14.06 -2.88 -0.07
CA GLY A 96 14.21 -4.30 0.21
C GLY A 96 15.52 -4.60 0.93
N VAL A 97 16.64 -4.10 0.40
CA VAL A 97 17.97 -4.22 1.03
C VAL A 97 18.00 -3.51 2.39
N LEU A 98 17.53 -2.26 2.46
CA LEU A 98 17.58 -1.47 3.69
C LEU A 98 16.75 -2.09 4.82
N LEU A 99 15.49 -2.47 4.55
CA LEU A 99 14.60 -3.09 5.52
C LEU A 99 15.09 -4.46 5.97
N LEU A 100 15.68 -5.24 5.05
CA LEU A 100 16.31 -6.51 5.38
C LEU A 100 17.50 -6.29 6.33
N ALA A 101 18.40 -5.36 6.01
CA ALA A 101 19.55 -5.05 6.84
C ALA A 101 19.14 -4.51 8.23
N ILE A 102 18.19 -3.58 8.29
CA ILE A 102 17.66 -3.01 9.54
C ILE A 102 17.04 -4.11 10.40
N GLY A 103 16.17 -4.95 9.84
CA GLY A 103 15.51 -6.04 10.58
C GLY A 103 16.49 -7.12 11.05
N LEU A 104 17.45 -7.52 10.22
CA LEU A 104 18.47 -8.52 10.61
C LEU A 104 19.44 -8.00 11.69
N THR A 105 19.64 -6.68 11.77
CA THR A 105 20.51 -6.06 12.78
C THR A 105 19.76 -5.68 14.06
N GLY A 106 18.42 -5.78 14.10
CA GLY A 106 17.62 -5.40 15.26
C GLY A 106 17.66 -3.90 15.55
N THR A 107 17.81 -3.07 14.52
CA THR A 107 18.07 -1.62 14.68
C THR A 107 16.87 -0.73 14.36
N LEU A 108 15.69 -1.29 14.04
CA LEU A 108 14.54 -0.50 13.60
C LEU A 108 14.13 0.57 14.62
N ALA A 109 14.04 0.21 15.90
CA ALA A 109 13.70 1.13 16.98
C ALA A 109 14.72 2.28 17.14
N ARG A 110 15.97 2.09 16.69
CA ARG A 110 16.97 3.16 16.69
C ARG A 110 16.75 4.11 15.53
N VAL A 111 16.33 3.63 14.36
CA VAL A 111 16.07 4.46 13.18
C VAL A 111 14.86 5.36 13.39
N GLU A 112 13.81 4.85 14.04
CA GLU A 112 12.59 5.61 14.31
C GLU A 112 12.83 6.91 15.08
N ARG A 113 13.70 6.87 16.09
CA ARG A 113 14.07 8.05 16.91
C ARG A 113 14.64 9.23 16.13
N TRP A 114 15.13 9.03 14.91
CA TRP A 114 15.69 10.10 14.08
C TRP A 114 14.66 10.77 13.17
N ILE A 115 13.56 10.07 12.88
CA ILE A 115 12.54 10.55 11.94
C ILE A 115 11.42 11.23 12.72
N GLY A 116 10.96 10.59 13.80
CA GLY A 116 9.92 11.10 14.68
C GLY A 116 8.50 11.07 14.09
N GLU A 117 7.53 10.97 14.98
CA GLU A 117 6.11 10.85 14.62
C GLU A 117 5.61 12.01 13.73
N PRO A 118 5.88 13.31 14.02
CA PRO A 118 5.34 14.41 13.23
C PRO A 118 5.76 14.35 11.75
N VAL A 119 6.98 13.86 11.47
CA VAL A 119 7.47 13.70 10.11
C VAL A 119 6.72 12.56 9.39
N ILE A 120 6.54 11.43 10.07
CA ILE A 120 5.79 10.28 9.52
C ILE A 120 4.35 10.69 9.16
N ARG A 121 3.66 11.40 10.06
CA ARG A 121 2.30 11.93 9.80
C ARG A 121 2.30 12.97 8.68
N GLY A 122 3.34 13.80 8.61
CA GLY A 122 3.50 14.79 7.54
C GLY A 122 3.68 14.17 6.15
N VAL A 123 4.50 13.11 6.05
CA VAL A 123 4.65 12.34 4.80
C VAL A 123 3.33 11.68 4.41
N GLN A 124 2.60 11.08 5.37
CA GLN A 124 1.27 10.49 5.11
C GLN A 124 0.28 11.54 4.59
N PHE A 125 0.26 12.72 5.20
CA PHE A 125 -0.56 13.84 4.78
C PHE A 125 -0.19 14.30 3.36
N ALA A 126 1.10 14.47 3.07
CA ALA A 126 1.60 14.81 1.74
C ALA A 126 1.16 13.82 0.67
N VAL A 127 1.32 12.52 0.94
CA VAL A 127 0.90 11.44 0.05
C VAL A 127 -0.61 11.47 -0.18
N GLY A 128 -1.40 11.73 0.88
CA GLY A 128 -2.84 11.92 0.76
C GLY A 128 -3.21 13.09 -0.15
N LEU A 129 -2.54 14.24 -0.01
CA LEU A 129 -2.78 15.40 -0.86
C LEU A 129 -2.40 15.16 -2.33
N ILE A 130 -1.28 14.49 -2.58
CA ILE A 130 -0.84 14.12 -3.95
C ILE A 130 -1.88 13.21 -4.61
N LEU A 131 -2.34 12.17 -3.91
CA LEU A 131 -3.38 11.28 -4.44
C LEU A 131 -4.71 12.01 -4.67
N LEU A 132 -5.05 12.97 -3.80
CA LEU A 132 -6.26 13.78 -3.98
C LEU A 132 -6.17 14.64 -5.24
N GLN A 133 -5.02 15.30 -5.46
CA GLN A 133 -4.79 16.10 -6.66
C GLN A 133 -4.90 15.24 -7.92
N THR A 134 -4.20 14.11 -7.98
CA THR A 134 -4.30 13.18 -9.12
C THR A 134 -5.74 12.67 -9.29
N GLY A 135 -6.43 12.37 -8.20
CA GLY A 135 -7.83 11.93 -8.26
C GLY A 135 -8.76 13.00 -8.85
N VAL A 136 -8.57 14.27 -8.51
CA VAL A 136 -9.32 15.39 -9.10
C VAL A 136 -9.01 15.52 -10.59
N ASP A 137 -7.74 15.47 -10.99
CA ASP A 137 -7.34 15.59 -12.38
C ASP A 137 -7.95 14.49 -13.26
N LEU A 138 -7.96 13.24 -12.78
CA LEU A 138 -8.62 12.12 -13.47
C LEU A 138 -10.13 12.30 -13.54
N ALA A 139 -10.75 12.80 -12.47
CA ALA A 139 -12.19 13.06 -12.44
C ALA A 139 -12.63 14.15 -13.44
N LEU A 140 -11.77 15.15 -13.68
CA LEU A 140 -12.04 16.21 -14.65
C LEU A 140 -11.99 15.72 -16.10
N GLY A 141 -11.29 14.63 -16.39
CA GLY A 141 -11.19 14.05 -17.74
C GLY A 141 -12.52 13.48 -18.26
N ASP A 142 -13.33 12.91 -17.37
CA ASP A 142 -14.72 12.51 -17.68
C ASP A 142 -15.61 12.70 -16.43
N PRO A 143 -16.23 13.88 -16.28
CA PRO A 143 -17.06 14.20 -15.12
C PRO A 143 -18.26 13.27 -14.94
N THR A 144 -18.74 12.63 -16.02
CA THR A 144 -19.89 11.73 -15.95
C THR A 144 -19.52 10.45 -15.23
N PHE A 145 -18.44 9.78 -15.68
CA PHE A 145 -17.96 8.57 -15.00
C PHE A 145 -17.42 8.86 -13.60
N ALA A 146 -16.81 10.04 -13.39
CA ALA A 146 -16.41 10.48 -12.07
C ALA A 146 -17.62 10.59 -11.11
N LEU A 147 -18.71 11.23 -11.55
CA LEU A 147 -19.93 11.37 -10.76
C LEU A 147 -20.58 10.02 -10.47
N VAL A 148 -20.57 9.08 -11.43
CA VAL A 148 -21.02 7.69 -11.21
C VAL A 148 -20.19 7.03 -10.11
N GLY A 149 -18.85 7.16 -10.16
CA GLY A 149 -17.97 6.65 -9.11
C GLY A 149 -18.29 7.24 -7.73
N VAL A 150 -18.48 8.55 -7.64
CA VAL A 150 -18.87 9.23 -6.40
C VAL A 150 -20.25 8.75 -5.91
N ALA A 151 -21.23 8.63 -6.80
CA ALA A 151 -22.57 8.17 -6.46
C ALA A 151 -22.55 6.75 -5.89
N ILE A 152 -21.77 5.84 -6.48
CA ILE A 152 -21.57 4.48 -5.97
C ILE A 152 -20.93 4.51 -4.59
N ALA A 153 -19.89 5.32 -4.39
CA ALA A 153 -19.23 5.44 -3.10
C ALA A 153 -20.17 5.98 -2.01
N VAL A 154 -20.97 7.00 -2.34
CA VAL A 154 -21.97 7.59 -1.44
C VAL A 154 -23.07 6.58 -1.13
N ALA A 155 -23.62 5.90 -2.14
CA ALA A 155 -24.65 4.89 -1.95
C ALA A 155 -24.16 3.74 -1.04
N ALA A 156 -22.94 3.25 -1.26
CA ALA A 156 -22.32 2.24 -0.40
C ALA A 156 -22.15 2.75 1.05
N ALA A 157 -21.72 4.02 1.21
CA ALA A 157 -21.59 4.62 2.54
C ALA A 157 -22.95 4.78 3.25
N LEU A 158 -23.99 5.22 2.55
CA LEU A 158 -25.36 5.36 3.07
C LEU A 158 -25.99 4.00 3.43
N ALA A 159 -25.63 2.94 2.71
CA ALA A 159 -26.02 1.57 3.02
C ALA A 159 -25.25 0.96 4.23
N GLY A 160 -24.40 1.75 4.92
CA GLY A 160 -23.61 1.30 6.07
C GLY A 160 -22.28 0.63 5.70
N HIS A 161 -21.93 0.54 4.41
CA HIS A 161 -20.70 -0.08 3.91
C HIS A 161 -19.59 0.93 3.64
N ARG A 162 -19.48 1.99 4.45
CA ARG A 162 -18.52 3.10 4.27
C ARG A 162 -17.07 2.63 4.09
N LYS A 163 -16.66 1.57 4.80
CA LYS A 163 -15.30 1.03 4.68
C LYS A 163 -15.05 0.35 3.33
N SER A 164 -16.09 -0.17 2.68
CA SER A 164 -15.97 -0.90 1.41
C SER A 164 -16.33 -0.05 0.18
N SER A 165 -16.57 1.26 0.35
CA SER A 165 -17.00 2.13 -0.74
C SER A 165 -15.98 2.22 -1.89
N ALA A 166 -14.68 2.26 -1.57
CA ALA A 166 -13.62 2.24 -2.59
C ALA A 166 -13.63 0.91 -3.36
N LEU A 167 -13.74 -0.22 -2.67
CA LEU A 167 -13.84 -1.52 -3.34
C LEU A 167 -15.08 -1.60 -4.23
N ALA A 168 -16.23 -1.07 -3.80
CA ALA A 168 -17.45 -1.04 -4.60
C ALA A 168 -17.27 -0.26 -5.91
N VAL A 169 -16.61 0.90 -5.87
CA VAL A 169 -16.29 1.69 -7.07
C VAL A 169 -15.32 0.92 -7.98
N ALA A 170 -14.30 0.25 -7.43
CA ALA A 170 -13.35 -0.52 -8.21
C ALA A 170 -14.04 -1.71 -8.93
N VAL A 171 -14.89 -2.45 -8.22
CA VAL A 171 -15.70 -3.53 -8.79
C VAL A 171 -16.63 -3.00 -9.88
N ALA A 172 -17.29 -1.87 -9.67
CA ALA A 172 -18.14 -1.27 -10.68
C ALA A 172 -17.34 -0.87 -11.93
N GLY A 173 -16.15 -0.30 -11.78
CA GLY A 173 -15.26 -0.01 -12.90
C GLY A 173 -14.86 -1.27 -13.69
N VAL A 174 -14.57 -2.38 -12.99
CA VAL A 174 -14.32 -3.68 -13.64
C VAL A 174 -15.56 -4.21 -14.36
N VAL A 175 -16.77 -4.08 -13.78
CA VAL A 175 -18.01 -4.48 -14.45
C VAL A 175 -18.24 -3.67 -15.73
N VAL A 176 -18.01 -2.36 -15.69
CA VAL A 176 -18.06 -1.51 -16.91
C VAL A 176 -17.03 -1.98 -17.92
N ALA A 177 -15.79 -2.25 -17.50
CA ALA A 177 -14.74 -2.74 -18.38
C ALA A 177 -15.11 -4.07 -19.06
N ILE A 178 -15.69 -5.02 -18.31
CA ILE A 178 -16.19 -6.30 -18.83
C ILE A 178 -17.36 -6.08 -19.80
N ALA A 179 -18.26 -5.14 -19.51
CA ALA A 179 -19.38 -4.84 -20.39
C ALA A 179 -18.91 -4.27 -21.75
N VAL A 180 -17.79 -3.56 -21.76
CA VAL A 180 -17.21 -2.94 -22.96
C VAL A 180 -16.28 -3.91 -23.73
N ALA A 181 -15.36 -4.57 -23.04
CA ALA A 181 -14.34 -5.43 -23.66
C ALA A 181 -14.75 -6.91 -23.77
N GLY A 182 -15.83 -7.32 -23.10
CA GLY A 182 -16.20 -8.72 -22.91
C GLY A 182 -15.43 -9.38 -21.75
N VAL A 183 -15.81 -10.62 -21.44
CA VAL A 183 -15.10 -11.44 -20.45
C VAL A 183 -13.82 -11.98 -21.11
N PRO A 184 -12.62 -11.63 -20.61
CA PRO A 184 -11.39 -12.15 -21.19
C PRO A 184 -11.25 -13.65 -20.94
N ALA A 185 -10.65 -14.36 -21.89
CA ALA A 185 -10.21 -15.74 -21.66
C ALA A 185 -9.08 -15.78 -20.61
N PRO A 186 -9.00 -16.82 -19.77
CA PRO A 186 -7.93 -16.94 -18.78
C PRO A 186 -6.56 -17.07 -19.47
N GLN A 187 -5.60 -16.25 -19.04
CA GLN A 187 -4.24 -16.22 -19.58
C GLN A 187 -3.22 -16.21 -18.44
N VAL A 188 -2.21 -17.08 -18.52
CA VAL A 188 -1.08 -17.05 -17.59
C VAL A 188 -0.19 -15.86 -17.98
N PRO A 189 0.22 -15.00 -17.02
CA PRO A 189 1.17 -13.93 -17.32
C PRO A 189 2.45 -14.52 -17.94
N GLY A 190 2.97 -13.88 -18.98
CA GLY A 190 4.22 -14.27 -19.63
C GLY A 190 5.45 -13.98 -18.78
N ALA A 191 6.57 -13.65 -19.43
CA ALA A 191 7.73 -13.14 -18.71
C ALA A 191 7.44 -11.74 -18.13
N PRO A 192 7.91 -11.43 -16.91
CA PRO A 192 7.70 -10.11 -16.32
C PRO A 192 8.42 -9.02 -17.12
N PRO A 193 7.84 -7.80 -17.19
CA PRO A 193 8.51 -6.68 -17.83
C PRO A 193 9.78 -6.34 -17.06
N LEU A 194 10.91 -6.26 -17.77
CA LEU A 194 12.20 -5.88 -17.18
C LEU A 194 12.28 -4.36 -17.04
N PRO A 195 12.36 -3.82 -15.82
CA PRO A 195 12.50 -2.38 -15.63
C PRO A 195 13.87 -1.90 -16.12
N ALA A 196 13.92 -0.74 -16.76
CA ALA A 196 15.16 -0.14 -17.25
C ALA A 196 15.99 0.48 -16.10
N PHE A 197 16.58 -0.36 -15.24
CA PHE A 197 17.30 0.10 -14.04
C PHE A 197 18.47 1.04 -14.32
N GLY A 198 19.08 0.98 -15.51
CA GLY A 198 20.20 1.83 -15.90
C GLY A 198 19.89 3.33 -15.87
N THR A 199 18.61 3.71 -16.05
CA THR A 199 18.16 5.12 -16.00
C THR A 199 17.37 5.45 -14.73
N ALA A 200 17.19 4.48 -13.82
CA ALA A 200 16.33 4.63 -12.65
C ALA A 200 17.04 5.26 -11.44
N VAL A 201 18.37 5.46 -11.48
CA VAL A 201 19.13 6.10 -10.41
C VAL A 201 18.95 7.63 -10.51
N THR A 202 17.83 8.12 -9.99
CA THR A 202 17.44 9.54 -10.06
C THR A 202 17.21 10.13 -8.67
N ARG A 203 17.03 11.45 -8.60
CA ARG A 203 16.61 12.12 -7.35
C ARG A 203 15.24 11.64 -6.90
N SER A 204 14.29 11.49 -7.83
CA SER A 204 12.95 10.99 -7.52
C SER A 204 12.98 9.62 -6.86
N THR A 205 13.83 8.71 -7.33
CA THR A 205 14.03 7.40 -6.69
C THR A 205 14.50 7.54 -5.25
N LEU A 206 15.50 8.40 -4.99
CA LEU A 206 16.00 8.64 -3.63
C LEU A 206 14.93 9.27 -2.73
N ASP A 207 14.21 10.26 -3.24
CA ASP A 207 13.12 10.94 -2.51
C ASP A 207 12.02 9.94 -2.12
N GLY A 208 11.65 9.05 -3.06
CA GLY A 208 10.71 7.97 -2.82
C GLY A 208 11.19 6.97 -1.77
N VAL A 209 12.48 6.57 -1.83
CA VAL A 209 13.08 5.67 -0.83
C VAL A 209 13.01 6.28 0.57
N PHE A 210 13.41 7.54 0.75
CA PHE A 210 13.40 8.17 2.08
C PHE A 210 11.99 8.38 2.62
N ALA A 211 11.08 8.90 1.79
CA ALA A 211 9.70 9.10 2.18
C ALA A 211 9.01 7.78 2.58
N GLN A 212 9.22 6.73 1.78
CA GLN A 212 8.63 5.43 2.07
C GLN A 212 9.30 4.76 3.27
N LEU A 213 10.61 4.89 3.47
CA LEU A 213 11.29 4.34 4.64
C LEU A 213 10.72 4.92 5.93
N ALA A 214 10.53 6.25 5.99
CA ALA A 214 9.91 6.94 7.11
C ALA A 214 8.51 6.38 7.42
N MET A 215 7.65 6.29 6.40
CA MET A 215 6.29 5.76 6.56
C MET A 215 6.28 4.28 6.98
N THR A 216 7.22 3.48 6.47
CA THR A 216 7.32 2.04 6.73
C THR A 216 7.73 1.75 8.18
N ILE A 217 8.68 2.51 8.73
CA ILE A 217 9.12 2.33 10.12
C ILE A 217 7.96 2.54 11.09
N GLY A 218 7.22 3.63 10.93
CA GLY A 218 6.07 3.95 11.78
C GLY A 218 4.90 2.99 11.60
N ASN A 219 4.25 3.03 10.43
CA ASN A 219 2.98 2.33 10.24
C ASN A 219 3.16 0.83 9.96
N ALA A 220 4.13 0.46 9.12
CA ALA A 220 4.24 -0.91 8.62
C ALA A 220 4.97 -1.85 9.58
N ALA A 221 5.91 -1.34 10.38
CA ALA A 221 6.68 -2.13 11.33
C ALA A 221 6.23 -1.92 12.78
N LEU A 222 6.38 -0.72 13.35
CA LEU A 222 6.11 -0.47 14.78
C LEU A 222 4.61 -0.55 15.12
N ALA A 223 3.78 0.22 14.42
CA ALA A 223 2.34 0.21 14.68
C ALA A 223 1.72 -1.16 14.39
N THR A 224 2.16 -1.86 13.33
CA THR A 224 1.71 -3.23 13.04
C THR A 224 2.11 -4.21 14.15
N SER A 225 3.33 -4.10 14.68
CA SER A 225 3.82 -4.93 15.80
C SER A 225 2.96 -4.74 17.05
N LEU A 226 2.69 -3.49 17.44
CA LEU A 226 1.79 -3.18 18.56
C LEU A 226 0.37 -3.70 18.30
N LEU A 227 -0.15 -3.51 17.08
CA LEU A 227 -1.48 -3.98 16.72
C LEU A 227 -1.61 -5.50 16.79
N PHE A 228 -0.54 -6.26 16.50
CA PHE A 228 -0.54 -7.71 16.69
C PHE A 228 -0.63 -8.11 18.16
N ALA A 229 0.05 -7.39 19.05
CA ALA A 229 -0.08 -7.59 20.49
C ALA A 229 -1.51 -7.28 20.95
N ASP A 230 -2.04 -6.10 20.57
CA ASP A 230 -3.33 -5.60 21.05
C ASP A 230 -4.53 -6.39 20.54
N LEU A 231 -4.56 -6.71 19.24
CA LEU A 231 -5.74 -7.35 18.61
C LEU A 231 -5.66 -8.86 18.59
N PHE A 232 -4.44 -9.42 18.59
CA PHE A 232 -4.25 -10.84 18.38
C PHE A 232 -3.57 -11.54 19.54
N ASP A 233 -3.06 -10.86 20.57
CA ASP A 233 -2.25 -11.47 21.63
C ASP A 233 -1.08 -12.25 21.02
N ALA A 234 -0.36 -11.60 20.10
CA ALA A 234 0.74 -12.19 19.35
C ALA A 234 1.94 -11.23 19.29
N GLU A 235 3.09 -11.71 19.74
CA GLU A 235 4.34 -10.96 19.71
C GLU A 235 5.04 -11.17 18.35
N VAL A 236 4.77 -10.26 17.41
CA VAL A 236 5.53 -10.16 16.15
C VAL A 236 6.35 -8.89 16.21
N THR A 237 7.68 -9.00 16.26
CA THR A 237 8.54 -7.83 16.44
C THR A 237 8.60 -6.96 15.19
N ALA A 238 8.82 -5.66 15.38
CA ALA A 238 8.96 -4.73 14.27
C ALA A 238 10.16 -5.06 13.37
N ASP A 239 11.24 -5.62 13.94
CA ASP A 239 12.38 -6.13 13.17
C ASP A 239 12.01 -7.37 12.33
N GLU A 240 11.20 -8.30 12.86
CA GLU A 240 10.70 -9.45 12.08
C GLU A 240 9.84 -8.98 10.90
N LEU A 241 8.97 -7.98 11.12
CA LEU A 241 8.18 -7.35 10.05
C LEU A 241 9.07 -6.62 9.04
N SER A 242 10.12 -5.94 9.48
CA SER A 242 11.09 -5.30 8.59
C SER A 242 11.81 -6.32 7.71
N THR A 243 12.27 -7.43 8.30
CA THR A 243 12.91 -8.52 7.56
C THR A 243 12.00 -9.12 6.51
N SER A 244 10.74 -9.43 6.85
CA SER A 244 9.79 -10.02 5.90
C SER A 244 9.42 -9.05 4.77
N MET A 245 9.25 -7.76 5.06
CA MET A 245 9.08 -6.73 4.02
C MET A 245 10.32 -6.65 3.12
N GLY A 246 11.53 -6.69 3.69
CA GLY A 246 12.79 -6.70 2.95
C GLY A 246 12.86 -7.87 1.95
N VAL A 247 12.62 -9.09 2.45
CA VAL A 247 12.56 -10.31 1.62
C VAL A 247 11.50 -10.20 0.54
N THR A 248 10.31 -9.70 0.88
CA THR A 248 9.20 -9.54 -0.07
C THR A 248 9.60 -8.66 -1.23
N ASN A 249 10.18 -7.48 -0.97
CA ASN A 249 10.55 -6.55 -2.04
C ASN A 249 11.65 -7.10 -2.94
N LEU A 250 12.66 -7.75 -2.36
CA LEU A 250 13.76 -8.36 -3.13
C LEU A 250 13.32 -9.51 -4.04
N LEU A 251 12.21 -10.18 -3.71
CA LEU A 251 11.68 -11.28 -4.48
C LEU A 251 10.53 -10.87 -5.41
N ALA A 252 9.60 -10.03 -4.92
CA ALA A 252 8.42 -9.60 -5.66
C ALA A 252 8.74 -8.70 -6.84
N VAL A 253 9.64 -7.72 -6.66
CA VAL A 253 9.96 -6.74 -7.71
C VAL A 253 10.59 -7.40 -8.94
N PRO A 254 11.58 -8.32 -8.81
CA PRO A 254 12.10 -9.05 -9.97
C PRO A 254 11.07 -9.93 -10.70
N MET A 255 10.00 -10.35 -10.02
CA MET A 255 8.90 -11.10 -10.62
C MET A 255 7.87 -10.20 -11.36
N GLY A 256 8.15 -8.91 -11.52
CA GLY A 256 7.22 -7.94 -12.11
C GLY A 256 6.16 -7.43 -11.13
N GLY A 257 6.32 -7.72 -9.83
CA GLY A 257 5.54 -7.11 -8.77
C GLY A 257 5.96 -5.67 -8.49
N ILE A 258 5.18 -5.00 -7.64
CA ILE A 258 5.51 -3.67 -7.12
C ILE A 258 6.06 -3.78 -5.69
N PRO A 259 6.65 -2.71 -5.14
CA PRO A 259 7.12 -2.71 -3.77
C PRO A 259 5.96 -2.90 -2.77
N MET A 260 6.11 -3.81 -1.82
CA MET A 260 5.09 -4.23 -0.87
C MET A 260 5.56 -4.07 0.58
N CYS A 261 4.63 -3.78 1.46
CA CYS A 261 4.85 -3.73 2.89
C CYS A 261 3.76 -4.48 3.66
N HIS A 262 3.99 -4.63 4.96
CA HIS A 262 2.93 -4.86 5.93
C HIS A 262 2.27 -3.52 6.30
N GLY A 263 1.19 -3.56 7.05
CA GLY A 263 0.47 -2.34 7.38
C GLY A 263 -0.55 -2.55 8.48
N CYS A 264 -0.51 -1.67 9.49
CA CYS A 264 -1.48 -1.66 10.56
C CYS A 264 -2.90 -1.44 10.04
N ASP A 265 -3.10 -0.60 9.02
CA ASP A 265 -4.40 -0.34 8.39
C ASP A 265 -5.02 -1.62 7.82
N GLY A 266 -4.24 -2.39 7.05
CA GLY A 266 -4.71 -3.63 6.44
C GLY A 266 -4.95 -4.73 7.49
N VAL A 267 -4.09 -4.83 8.51
CA VAL A 267 -4.29 -5.76 9.64
C VAL A 267 -5.56 -5.41 10.42
N ALA A 268 -5.76 -4.12 10.75
CA ALA A 268 -6.97 -3.63 11.40
C ALA A 268 -8.21 -3.85 10.53
N GLY A 269 -8.09 -3.66 9.22
CA GLY A 269 -9.11 -3.97 8.22
C GLY A 269 -9.50 -5.44 8.28
N LYS A 270 -8.55 -6.36 8.12
CA LYS A 270 -8.80 -7.81 8.22
C LYS A 270 -9.48 -8.16 9.55
N HIS A 271 -9.00 -7.62 10.67
CA HIS A 271 -9.59 -7.84 11.99
C HIS A 271 -11.04 -7.34 12.09
N ALA A 272 -11.31 -6.12 11.62
CA ALA A 272 -12.63 -5.49 11.64
C ALA A 272 -13.64 -6.26 10.78
N PHE A 273 -13.16 -6.93 9.73
CA PHE A 273 -13.96 -7.82 8.89
C PHE A 273 -13.99 -9.29 9.39
N GLY A 274 -13.47 -9.54 10.60
CA GLY A 274 -13.63 -10.81 11.30
C GLY A 274 -12.43 -11.76 11.23
N ALA A 275 -11.38 -11.46 10.45
CA ALA A 275 -10.21 -12.35 10.36
C ALA A 275 -9.52 -12.53 11.72
N ARG A 276 -9.15 -13.76 12.05
CA ARG A 276 -8.41 -14.10 13.28
C ARG A 276 -7.16 -14.94 13.04
N THR A 277 -7.01 -15.50 11.84
CA THR A 277 -5.89 -16.37 11.45
C THR A 277 -5.40 -15.98 10.06
N GLY A 278 -4.26 -16.54 9.65
CA GLY A 278 -3.73 -16.42 8.29
C GLY A 278 -4.63 -16.99 7.18
N GLY A 279 -5.78 -17.59 7.50
CA GLY A 279 -6.73 -18.06 6.49
C GLY A 279 -7.25 -16.94 5.58
N ALA A 280 -7.42 -15.73 6.11
CA ALA A 280 -7.83 -14.57 5.31
C ALA A 280 -6.79 -14.23 4.23
N ASN A 281 -5.50 -14.36 4.54
CA ASN A 281 -4.43 -14.18 3.59
C ASN A 281 -4.42 -15.25 2.50
N VAL A 282 -4.66 -16.52 2.86
CA VAL A 282 -4.71 -17.61 1.89
C VAL A 282 -5.88 -17.40 0.92
N VAL A 283 -7.07 -17.08 1.44
CA VAL A 283 -8.25 -16.78 0.61
C VAL A 283 -7.97 -15.60 -0.31
N LEU A 284 -7.42 -14.51 0.22
CA LEU A 284 -7.10 -13.33 -0.56
C LEU A 284 -6.03 -13.60 -1.63
N GLY A 285 -4.99 -14.34 -1.27
CA GLY A 285 -3.91 -14.69 -2.18
C GLY A 285 -4.38 -15.58 -3.33
N VAL A 286 -5.21 -16.59 -3.05
CA VAL A 286 -5.87 -17.40 -4.09
C VAL A 286 -6.79 -16.53 -4.97
N GLY A 287 -7.51 -15.58 -4.37
CA GLY A 287 -8.31 -14.60 -5.11
C GLY A 287 -7.48 -13.77 -6.09
N TYR A 288 -6.32 -13.25 -5.66
CA TYR A 288 -5.42 -12.50 -6.53
C TYR A 288 -4.79 -13.37 -7.63
N LEU A 289 -4.39 -14.60 -7.32
CA LEU A 289 -3.91 -15.55 -8.33
C LEU A 289 -4.99 -15.86 -9.38
N GLY A 290 -6.24 -16.03 -8.96
CA GLY A 290 -7.38 -16.22 -9.86
C GLY A 290 -7.64 -14.98 -10.70
N ALA A 291 -7.64 -13.79 -10.10
CA ALA A 291 -7.84 -12.52 -10.80
C ALA A 291 -6.73 -12.22 -11.82
N ALA A 292 -5.49 -12.65 -11.53
CA ALA A 292 -4.35 -12.47 -12.44
C ALA A 292 -4.58 -13.12 -13.81
N LEU A 293 -5.35 -14.22 -13.86
CA LEU A 293 -5.68 -14.90 -15.12
C LEU A 293 -6.56 -14.07 -16.05
N PHE A 294 -7.31 -13.10 -15.52
CA PHE A 294 -8.27 -12.29 -16.26
C PHE A 294 -7.81 -10.84 -16.43
N ALA A 295 -6.70 -10.44 -15.80
CA ALA A 295 -6.14 -9.10 -15.83
C ALA A 295 -5.42 -8.80 -17.16
N THR A 296 -6.17 -8.75 -18.26
CA THR A 296 -5.63 -8.55 -19.61
C THR A 296 -5.51 -7.06 -19.96
N PRO A 297 -4.57 -6.67 -20.85
CA PRO A 297 -4.46 -5.28 -21.32
C PRO A 297 -5.77 -4.73 -21.92
N ALA A 298 -6.54 -5.57 -22.60
CA ALA A 298 -7.85 -5.19 -23.15
C ALA A 298 -8.85 -4.80 -22.06
N LEU A 299 -8.89 -5.56 -20.96
CA LEU A 299 -9.75 -5.25 -19.82
C LEU A 299 -9.32 -3.95 -19.12
N LEU A 300 -8.01 -3.75 -18.92
CA LEU A 300 -7.47 -2.50 -18.36
C LEU A 300 -7.83 -1.30 -19.24
N ALA A 301 -7.63 -1.40 -20.55
CA ALA A 301 -7.93 -0.32 -21.50
C ALA A 301 -9.43 0.06 -21.53
N ALA A 302 -10.32 -0.85 -21.17
CA ALA A 302 -11.76 -0.61 -21.08
C ALA A 302 -12.21 -0.06 -19.71
N PHE A 303 -11.31 0.04 -18.73
CA PHE A 303 -11.65 0.57 -17.41
C PHE A 303 -11.92 2.09 -17.50
N PRO A 304 -13.03 2.59 -16.92
CA PRO A 304 -13.34 4.03 -16.90
C PRO A 304 -12.39 4.76 -15.95
N VAL A 305 -11.28 5.26 -16.48
CA VAL A 305 -10.19 5.88 -15.71
C VAL A 305 -10.69 7.00 -14.79
N ALA A 306 -11.71 7.77 -15.18
CA ALA A 306 -12.28 8.83 -14.32
C ALA A 306 -12.90 8.31 -13.01
N MET A 307 -13.32 7.04 -12.94
CA MET A 307 -13.76 6.42 -11.68
C MET A 307 -12.62 6.24 -10.68
N LEU A 308 -11.35 6.22 -11.13
CA LEU A 308 -10.20 6.26 -10.23
C LEU A 308 -10.20 7.52 -9.38
N GLY A 309 -10.75 8.64 -9.86
CA GLY A 309 -10.82 9.88 -9.09
C GLY A 309 -11.52 9.68 -7.74
N ALA A 310 -12.66 8.98 -7.73
CA ALA A 310 -13.38 8.64 -6.51
C ALA A 310 -12.59 7.66 -5.61
N LEU A 311 -11.90 6.68 -6.21
CA LEU A 311 -11.05 5.73 -5.50
C LEU A 311 -9.89 6.42 -4.79
N LEU A 312 -9.13 7.22 -5.53
CA LEU A 312 -7.97 7.95 -5.02
C LEU A 312 -8.38 8.99 -3.97
N ALA A 313 -9.53 9.64 -4.13
CA ALA A 313 -10.05 10.56 -3.11
C ALA A 313 -10.35 9.85 -1.78
N ILE A 314 -10.92 8.64 -1.80
CA ILE A 314 -11.19 7.86 -0.58
C ILE A 314 -9.87 7.46 0.10
N VAL A 315 -8.91 6.96 -0.67
CA VAL A 315 -7.58 6.58 -0.16
C VAL A 315 -6.86 7.83 0.39
N ALA A 316 -6.89 8.93 -0.34
CA ALA A 316 -6.32 10.22 0.05
C ALA A 316 -6.87 10.70 1.40
N VAL A 317 -8.19 10.65 1.61
CA VAL A 317 -8.80 11.01 2.90
C VAL A 317 -8.35 10.08 4.01
N SER A 318 -8.20 8.78 3.74
CA SER A 318 -7.72 7.83 4.74
C SER A 318 -6.29 8.16 5.20
N LEU A 319 -5.40 8.50 4.26
CA LEU A 319 -4.02 8.89 4.60
C LEU A 319 -3.96 10.27 5.25
N ALA A 320 -4.67 11.25 4.71
CA ALA A 320 -4.61 12.63 5.19
C ALA A 320 -5.13 12.76 6.63
N ARG A 321 -6.06 11.89 7.05
CA ARG A 321 -6.60 11.89 8.42
C ARG A 321 -5.54 11.60 9.48
N SER A 322 -4.48 10.86 9.18
CA SER A 322 -3.45 10.55 10.20
C SER A 322 -2.72 11.79 10.72
N VAL A 323 -2.81 12.92 10.00
CA VAL A 323 -2.26 14.20 10.45
C VAL A 323 -2.89 14.68 11.76
N THR A 324 -4.14 14.30 12.04
CA THR A 324 -4.85 14.72 13.27
C THR A 324 -4.29 14.08 14.53
N ASP A 325 -3.60 12.95 14.38
CA ASP A 325 -2.98 12.21 15.47
C ASP A 325 -1.53 12.66 15.72
N SER A 326 -1.06 13.71 15.02
CA SER A 326 0.31 14.19 15.14
C SER A 326 0.57 14.94 16.45
N GLY A 327 1.65 14.57 17.15
CA GLY A 327 2.16 15.32 18.30
C GLY A 327 2.63 16.75 17.97
N ASN A 328 2.85 17.08 16.69
CA ASN A 328 3.09 18.45 16.24
C ASN A 328 2.42 18.69 14.89
N LEU A 329 1.16 19.16 14.95
CA LEU A 329 0.33 19.40 13.79
C LEU A 329 0.95 20.41 12.80
N ALA A 330 1.64 21.44 13.29
CA ALA A 330 2.24 22.47 12.44
C ALA A 330 3.35 21.90 11.55
N ILE A 331 4.22 21.05 12.11
CA ILE A 331 5.27 20.37 11.33
C ILE A 331 4.65 19.43 10.30
N SER A 332 3.68 18.59 10.70
CA SER A 332 3.07 17.62 9.79
C SER A 332 2.30 18.27 8.64
N VAL A 333 1.49 19.29 8.92
CA VAL A 333 0.78 20.04 7.87
C VAL A 333 1.78 20.80 6.99
N GLY A 334 2.81 21.39 7.59
CA GLY A 334 3.89 22.07 6.87
C GLY A 334 4.58 21.18 5.85
N ILE A 335 4.90 19.93 6.22
CA ILE A 335 5.47 18.93 5.30
C ILE A 335 4.50 18.66 4.14
N GLY A 336 3.21 18.45 4.41
CA GLY A 336 2.23 18.21 3.36
C GLY A 336 2.10 19.33 2.35
N VAL A 337 1.98 20.57 2.84
CA VAL A 337 1.88 21.76 1.97
C VAL A 337 3.17 21.98 1.18
N LEU A 338 4.33 21.82 1.83
CA LEU A 338 5.62 21.97 1.17
C LEU A 338 5.84 20.91 0.09
N ALA A 339 5.38 19.67 0.31
CA ALA A 339 5.47 18.60 -0.67
C ALA A 339 4.68 18.93 -1.95
N LEU A 340 3.48 19.50 -1.82
CA LEU A 340 2.70 19.98 -2.96
C LEU A 340 3.38 21.13 -3.71
N ALA A 341 4.03 22.04 -2.96
CA ALA A 341 4.70 23.20 -3.56
C ALA A 341 6.06 22.85 -4.21
N THR A 342 6.69 21.76 -3.77
CA THR A 342 8.04 21.36 -4.20
C THR A 342 8.08 19.89 -4.64
N ASN A 343 8.55 19.00 -3.77
CA ASN A 343 8.49 17.56 -3.91
C ASN A 343 8.56 16.91 -2.52
N LEU A 344 8.17 15.64 -2.45
CA LEU A 344 8.08 14.91 -1.20
C LEU A 344 9.42 14.74 -0.47
N GLY A 345 10.53 14.56 -1.21
CA GLY A 345 11.86 14.38 -0.61
C GLY A 345 12.37 15.63 0.09
N VAL A 346 12.24 16.79 -0.56
CA VAL A 346 12.59 18.10 0.02
C VAL A 346 11.74 18.38 1.25
N ALA A 347 10.43 18.15 1.17
CA ALA A 347 9.53 18.33 2.29
C ALA A 347 9.86 17.42 3.48
N PHE A 348 10.20 16.15 3.20
CA PHE A 348 10.66 15.20 4.20
C PHE A 348 11.94 15.68 4.91
N LEU A 349 12.98 16.06 4.16
CA LEU A 349 14.25 16.51 4.73
C LEU A 349 14.08 17.76 5.61
N ILE A 350 13.35 18.75 5.11
CA ILE A 350 13.04 19.97 5.88
C ILE A 350 12.22 19.61 7.13
N GLY A 351 11.26 18.69 7.00
CA GLY A 351 10.47 18.18 8.11
C GLY A 351 11.31 17.55 9.21
N VAL A 352 12.28 16.69 8.86
CA VAL A 352 13.22 16.09 9.82
C VAL A 352 14.06 17.16 10.52
N VAL A 353 14.63 18.11 9.77
CA VAL A 353 15.42 19.20 10.36
C VAL A 353 14.58 20.05 11.33
N ALA A 354 13.36 20.41 10.93
CA ALA A 354 12.44 21.18 11.76
C ALA A 354 12.04 20.40 13.02
N HIS A 355 11.78 19.11 12.90
CA HIS A 355 11.45 18.25 14.03
C HIS A 355 12.60 18.11 15.03
N LEU A 356 13.82 17.82 14.56
CA LEU A 356 15.00 17.72 15.42
C LEU A 356 15.37 19.05 16.09
N ALA A 357 15.13 20.18 15.41
CA ALA A 357 15.31 21.50 16.01
C ALA A 357 14.28 21.75 17.12
N TRP A 358 13.01 21.36 16.89
CA TRP A 358 11.94 21.46 17.88
C TRP A 358 12.23 20.63 19.14
N GLU A 359 12.62 19.36 18.99
CA GLU A 359 12.95 18.48 20.12
C GLU A 359 14.12 18.99 20.98
N ARG A 360 15.04 19.79 20.41
CA ARG A 360 16.12 20.41 21.19
C ARG A 360 15.67 21.62 21.99
N MET A 361 14.53 22.22 21.65
CA MET A 361 14.01 23.43 22.27
C MET A 361 12.99 23.16 23.38
N THR A 362 12.44 21.95 23.45
CA THR A 362 11.40 21.52 24.41
C THR A 362 11.90 20.43 25.33
#